data_AF-A0A4Y9Y6F5-F1
#
_entry.id   AF-A0A4Y9Y6F5-F1
#
_cell.length_a   1.000
_cell.length_b   1.000
_cell.length_c   1.000
_cell.angle_alpha   90.00
_cell.angle_beta   90.00
_cell.angle_gamma   90.00
#
_symmetry.space_group_name_H-M   'P 1'
#
loop_
_entity.id
_entity.type
_entity.pdbx_description
1 polymer ?
#
loop_
_entity_poly.entity_id
_entity_poly.type
_entity_poly.pdbx_seq_one_letter_code
_entity_poly.pdbx_strand_id
1 'polypeptide(L)'
;MGGNGSRIDGLEDQVRRQEDTLQAAIKQQETMLEMLKGATESQGRAAEALKKAETTAREQERLVRDVNEAKQRADDARQFAEERARELRDAVTRLEEEARRAREDRAEAEAEARRAREQEREARHAQEEAEKAATAAREAKEEAERQLREGIRPIIVPTQAQYEAAKRKLGYQSGYFHFGVAGISGSGKSSLINALRGMRNKDKGAAPVGVVECTTEVTRYADPSSDMPYVWYDVPGAGTLKIPDWQYFTEQGLYILNCIMVIFDNRFTATDIAILRNCARFQIPSFIVRSKSVQHIRNLANDMSGGDDDGDDDADGGDLARARDRY
;
A
#
# COMPACT_ATOMS: atom_id res chain seq x y z
N MET A 1 5.33 -175.75 40.75
CA MET A 1 6.40 -176.42 41.52
C MET A 1 7.67 -175.58 41.42
N GLY A 2 8.36 -175.34 42.54
CA GLY A 2 9.64 -174.59 42.64
C GLY A 2 9.46 -173.07 42.56
N GLY A 3 9.96 -172.22 43.45
CA GLY A 3 11.01 -172.27 44.48
C GLY A 3 11.56 -170.82 44.51
N ASN A 4 11.32 -170.00 45.53
CA ASN A 4 11.98 -169.90 46.84
C ASN A 4 13.51 -169.68 46.78
N GLY A 5 13.95 -168.52 47.28
CA GLY A 5 15.35 -168.13 47.57
C GLY A 5 16.14 -167.65 46.35
N SER A 6 16.68 -166.44 46.25
CA SER A 6 17.34 -165.55 47.22
C SER A 6 17.11 -164.09 46.74
N ARG A 7 16.67 -163.10 47.50
CA ARG A 7 16.92 -162.74 48.91
C ARG A 7 18.40 -162.85 49.25
N ILE A 8 19.18 -161.81 48.93
CA ILE A 8 19.79 -160.90 49.93
C ILE A 8 20.89 -160.02 49.31
N ASP A 9 21.62 -160.47 48.29
CA ASP A 9 22.78 -159.70 47.77
C ASP A 9 22.45 -158.52 46.84
N GLY A 10 21.28 -158.49 46.20
CA GLY A 10 20.89 -157.40 45.29
C GLY A 10 20.36 -156.13 45.99
N LEU A 11 20.05 -156.21 47.29
CA LEU A 11 19.42 -155.11 48.04
C LEU A 11 20.43 -154.03 48.47
N GLU A 12 21.69 -154.39 48.73
CA GLU A 12 22.73 -153.41 49.10
C GLU A 12 23.16 -152.53 47.92
N ASP A 13 23.20 -153.09 46.71
CA ASP A 13 23.45 -152.33 45.46
C ASP A 13 22.27 -151.41 45.09
N GLN A 14 21.05 -151.76 45.52
CA GLN A 14 19.85 -150.96 45.29
C GLN A 14 19.81 -149.72 46.20
N VAL A 15 20.34 -149.81 47.43
CA VAL A 15 20.41 -148.68 48.37
C VAL A 15 21.46 -147.64 47.94
N ARG A 16 22.66 -148.07 47.50
CA ARG A 16 23.68 -147.14 46.98
C ARG A 16 23.21 -146.35 45.74
N ARG A 17 22.50 -147.02 44.82
CA ARG A 17 21.90 -146.34 43.66
C ARG A 17 20.82 -145.33 44.08
N GLN A 18 20.07 -145.63 45.14
CA GLN A 18 19.07 -144.68 45.67
C GLN A 18 19.72 -143.45 46.32
N GLU A 19 20.82 -143.61 47.06
CA GLU A 19 21.54 -142.48 47.67
C GLU A 19 22.16 -141.54 46.63
N ASP A 20 22.78 -142.08 45.57
CA ASP A 20 23.33 -141.26 44.49
C ASP A 20 22.23 -140.50 43.72
N THR A 21 21.08 -141.14 43.50
CA THR A 21 19.93 -140.45 42.87
C THR A 21 19.34 -139.34 43.75
N LEU A 22 19.36 -139.51 45.08
CA LEU A 22 18.88 -138.50 46.02
C LEU A 22 19.83 -137.29 46.09
N GLN A 23 21.15 -137.51 46.10
CA GLN A 23 22.12 -136.40 46.04
C GLN A 23 22.05 -135.62 44.73
N ALA A 24 21.85 -136.31 43.59
CA ALA A 24 21.65 -135.65 42.30
C ALA A 24 20.37 -134.79 42.28
N ALA A 25 19.29 -135.26 42.92
CA ALA A 25 18.03 -134.53 43.01
C ALA A 25 18.13 -133.26 43.89
N ILE A 26 18.86 -133.33 45.01
CA ILE A 26 19.09 -132.17 45.89
C ILE A 26 19.90 -131.09 45.16
N LYS A 27 20.96 -131.48 44.44
CA LYS A 27 21.78 -130.55 43.66
C LYS A 27 20.97 -129.89 42.54
N GLN A 28 20.06 -130.64 41.89
CA GLN A 28 19.14 -130.06 40.91
C GLN A 28 18.17 -129.05 41.54
N GLN A 29 17.65 -129.33 42.74
CA GLN A 29 16.76 -128.40 43.45
C GLN A 29 17.46 -127.09 43.85
N GLU A 30 18.70 -127.14 44.33
CA GLU A 30 19.47 -125.93 44.67
C GLU A 30 19.73 -125.05 43.42
N THR A 31 20.11 -125.69 42.31
CA THR A 31 20.33 -124.97 41.04
C THR A 31 19.04 -124.33 40.51
N MET A 32 17.90 -124.99 40.70
CA MET A 32 16.59 -124.48 40.29
C MET A 32 16.14 -123.29 41.15
N LEU A 33 16.46 -123.28 42.45
CA LEU A 33 16.16 -122.20 43.38
C LEU A 33 16.98 -120.93 43.10
N GLU A 34 18.24 -121.09 42.68
CA GLU A 34 19.12 -119.99 42.31
C GLU A 34 18.66 -119.30 41.01
N MET A 35 18.22 -120.10 40.02
CA MET A 35 17.60 -119.58 38.79
C MET A 35 16.27 -118.84 39.08
N LEU A 36 15.46 -119.31 40.02
CA LEU A 36 14.22 -118.64 40.42
C LEU A 36 14.48 -117.29 41.10
N LYS A 37 15.50 -117.18 41.95
CA LYS A 37 15.91 -115.90 42.55
C LYS A 37 16.34 -114.89 41.49
N GLY A 38 17.21 -115.29 40.55
CA GLY A 38 17.63 -114.44 39.44
C GLY A 38 16.45 -113.99 38.55
N ALA A 39 15.47 -114.86 38.32
CA ALA A 39 14.26 -114.52 37.57
C ALA A 39 13.42 -113.45 38.30
N THR A 40 13.22 -113.58 39.62
CA THR A 40 12.43 -112.59 40.39
C THR A 40 13.08 -111.21 40.46
N GLU A 41 14.41 -111.13 40.60
CA GLU A 41 15.14 -109.86 40.59
C GLU A 41 15.12 -109.20 39.20
N SER A 42 15.22 -110.00 38.13
CA SER A 42 15.10 -109.50 36.76
C SER A 42 13.70 -108.95 36.47
N GLN A 43 12.65 -109.60 36.98
CA GLN A 43 11.27 -109.11 36.86
C GLN A 43 11.02 -107.84 37.66
N GLY A 44 11.62 -107.71 38.86
CA GLY A 44 11.55 -106.48 39.65
C GLY A 44 12.17 -105.27 38.93
N ARG A 45 13.36 -105.46 38.35
CA ARG A 45 14.03 -104.40 37.54
C ARG A 45 13.25 -104.07 36.27
N ALA A 46 12.66 -105.06 35.61
CA ALA A 46 11.83 -104.84 34.42
C ALA A 46 10.54 -104.06 34.75
N ALA A 47 9.89 -104.36 35.87
CA ALA A 47 8.69 -103.65 36.31
C ALA A 47 8.97 -102.19 36.71
N GLU A 48 10.11 -101.92 37.35
CA GLU A 48 10.53 -100.57 37.70
C GLU A 48 10.90 -99.74 36.46
N ALA A 49 11.59 -100.35 35.49
CA ALA A 49 11.89 -99.72 34.21
C ALA A 49 10.62 -99.39 33.41
N LEU A 50 9.62 -100.27 33.40
CA LEU A 50 8.33 -100.03 32.75
C LEU A 50 7.56 -98.87 33.41
N LYS A 51 7.51 -98.81 34.75
CA LYS A 51 6.88 -97.68 35.46
C LYS A 51 7.58 -96.35 35.15
N LYS A 52 8.92 -96.35 35.12
CA LYS A 52 9.69 -95.16 34.77
C LYS A 52 9.46 -94.74 33.32
N ALA A 53 9.40 -95.69 32.39
CA ALA A 53 9.07 -95.41 30.99
C ALA A 53 7.65 -94.84 30.84
N GLU A 54 6.67 -95.36 31.58
CA GLU A 54 5.29 -94.87 31.57
C GLU A 54 5.17 -93.44 32.13
N THR A 55 5.87 -93.11 33.22
CA THR A 55 5.87 -91.74 33.75
C THR A 55 6.55 -90.77 32.78
N THR A 56 7.65 -91.19 32.15
CA THR A 56 8.36 -90.36 31.18
C THR A 56 7.52 -90.13 29.93
N ALA A 57 6.79 -91.14 29.45
CA ALA A 57 5.86 -91.02 28.33
C ALA A 57 4.70 -90.07 28.66
N ARG A 58 4.12 -90.14 29.86
CA ARG A 58 3.06 -89.22 30.31
C ARG A 58 3.57 -87.78 30.44
N GLU A 59 4.80 -87.57 30.89
CA GLU A 59 5.43 -86.25 30.92
C GLU A 59 5.68 -85.70 29.50
N GLN A 60 6.15 -86.54 28.57
CA GLN A 60 6.31 -86.15 27.17
C GLN A 60 4.98 -85.79 26.51
N GLU A 61 3.90 -86.55 26.75
CA GLU A 61 2.57 -86.22 26.23
C GLU A 61 2.04 -84.89 26.77
N ARG A 62 2.28 -84.58 28.05
CA ARG A 62 1.92 -83.28 28.64
C ARG A 62 2.71 -82.14 28.00
N LEU A 63 4.02 -82.30 27.84
CA LEU A 63 4.87 -81.30 27.18
C LEU A 63 4.43 -81.05 25.74
N VAL A 64 4.10 -82.11 24.98
CA VAL A 64 3.59 -81.97 23.61
C VAL A 64 2.25 -81.24 23.58
N ARG A 65 1.35 -81.51 24.53
CA ARG A 65 0.07 -80.78 24.64
C ARG A 65 0.30 -79.30 24.96
N ASP A 66 1.12 -78.99 25.95
CA ASP A 66 1.42 -77.61 26.35
C ASP A 66 2.10 -76.82 25.22
N VAL A 67 3.02 -77.47 24.48
CA VAL A 67 3.66 -76.88 23.29
C VAL A 67 2.64 -76.63 22.18
N ASN A 68 1.70 -77.55 21.94
CA ASN A 68 0.66 -77.37 20.93
C ASN A 68 -0.34 -76.27 21.32
N GLU A 69 -0.73 -76.18 22.59
CA GLU A 69 -1.59 -75.09 23.09
C GLU A 69 -0.87 -73.74 23.05
N ALA A 70 0.41 -73.68 23.42
CA ALA A 70 1.22 -72.47 23.31
C ALA A 70 1.38 -72.03 21.85
N LYS A 71 1.56 -72.98 20.93
CA LYS A 71 1.65 -72.71 19.49
C LYS A 71 0.34 -72.15 18.94
N GLN A 72 -0.81 -72.74 19.30
CA GLN A 72 -2.11 -72.21 18.90
C GLN A 72 -2.34 -70.79 19.41
N ARG A 73 -2.03 -70.52 20.69
CA ARG A 73 -2.14 -69.15 21.24
C ARG A 73 -1.22 -68.15 20.53
N ALA A 74 -0.02 -68.58 20.14
CA ALA A 74 0.91 -67.74 19.39
C ALA A 74 0.41 -67.47 17.96
N ASP A 75 -0.14 -68.49 17.29
CA ASP A 75 -0.70 -68.36 15.94
C ASP A 75 -1.95 -67.45 15.94
N ASP A 76 -2.84 -67.62 16.91
CA ASP A 76 -4.04 -66.76 17.07
C ASP A 76 -3.65 -65.30 17.38
N ALA A 77 -2.69 -65.08 18.29
CA ALA A 77 -2.18 -63.76 18.61
C ALA A 77 -1.52 -63.09 17.39
N ARG A 78 -0.81 -63.89 16.58
CA ARG A 78 -0.20 -63.41 15.33
C ARG A 78 -1.26 -63.04 14.30
N GLN A 79 -2.29 -63.85 14.12
CA GLN A 79 -3.40 -63.54 13.20
C GLN A 79 -4.12 -62.25 13.59
N PHE A 80 -4.44 -62.09 14.87
CA PHE A 80 -5.06 -60.86 15.38
C PHE A 80 -4.16 -59.64 15.19
N ALA A 81 -2.85 -59.77 15.41
CA ALA A 81 -1.89 -58.70 15.16
C ALA A 81 -1.77 -58.36 13.66
N GLU A 82 -1.79 -59.37 12.78
CA GLU A 82 -1.75 -59.18 11.33
C GLU A 82 -3.02 -58.50 10.79
N GLU A 83 -4.21 -58.89 11.29
CA GLU A 83 -5.49 -58.23 10.94
C GLU A 83 -5.51 -56.78 11.40
N ARG A 84 -5.16 -56.51 12.67
CA ARG A 84 -5.11 -55.14 13.19
C ARG A 84 -4.07 -54.28 12.46
N ALA A 85 -2.95 -54.87 12.04
CA ALA A 85 -1.96 -54.19 11.21
C ALA A 85 -2.45 -53.94 9.78
N ARG A 86 -3.36 -54.75 9.23
CA ARG A 86 -4.02 -54.46 7.94
C ARG A 86 -5.02 -53.32 8.09
N GLU A 87 -5.87 -53.35 9.12
CA GLU A 87 -6.83 -52.27 9.38
C GLU A 87 -6.14 -50.92 9.58
N LEU A 88 -5.03 -50.88 10.33
CA LEU A 88 -4.24 -49.66 10.51
C LEU A 88 -3.62 -49.17 9.20
N ARG A 89 -3.13 -50.08 8.34
CA ARG A 89 -2.61 -49.71 7.01
C ARG A 89 -3.70 -49.14 6.12
N ASP A 90 -4.86 -49.78 6.10
CA ASP A 90 -6.00 -49.30 5.30
C ASP A 90 -6.50 -47.94 5.82
N ALA A 91 -6.56 -47.74 7.14
CA ALA A 91 -6.90 -46.45 7.73
C ALA A 91 -5.89 -45.35 7.37
N VAL A 92 -4.58 -45.67 7.41
CA VAL A 92 -3.52 -44.73 7.00
C VAL A 92 -3.66 -44.36 5.52
N THR A 93 -3.86 -45.34 4.63
CA THR A 93 -4.02 -45.05 3.19
C THR A 93 -5.24 -44.17 2.91
N ARG A 94 -6.37 -44.38 3.59
CA ARG A 94 -7.56 -43.52 3.44
C ARG A 94 -7.28 -42.09 3.91
N LEU A 95 -6.63 -41.93 5.06
CA LEU A 95 -6.25 -40.61 5.58
C LEU A 95 -5.23 -39.90 4.67
N GLU A 96 -4.29 -40.65 4.09
CA GLU A 96 -3.34 -40.10 3.11
C GLU A 96 -4.04 -39.66 1.82
N GLU A 97 -5.00 -40.42 1.31
CA GLU A 97 -5.78 -40.04 0.14
C GLU A 97 -6.68 -38.82 0.40
N GLU A 98 -7.34 -38.75 1.55
CA GLU A 98 -8.13 -37.58 1.96
C GLU A 98 -7.24 -36.34 2.14
N ALA A 99 -6.08 -36.49 2.77
CA ALA A 99 -5.12 -35.41 2.93
C ALA A 99 -4.56 -34.95 1.58
N ARG A 100 -4.36 -35.86 0.62
CA ARG A 100 -3.94 -35.53 -0.75
C ARG A 100 -5.00 -34.72 -1.47
N ARG A 101 -6.26 -35.16 -1.47
CA ARG A 101 -7.38 -34.44 -2.10
C ARG A 101 -7.55 -33.04 -1.49
N ALA A 102 -7.52 -32.94 -0.16
CA ALA A 102 -7.61 -31.65 0.53
C ALA A 102 -6.45 -30.71 0.21
N ARG A 103 -5.24 -31.24 -0.06
CA ARG A 103 -4.09 -30.44 -0.52
C ARG A 103 -4.25 -29.99 -1.97
N GLU A 104 -4.75 -30.85 -2.84
CA GLU A 104 -5.02 -30.53 -4.25
C GLU A 104 -6.10 -29.44 -4.36
N ASP A 105 -7.22 -29.59 -3.65
CA ASP A 105 -8.32 -28.59 -3.63
C ASP A 105 -7.84 -27.23 -3.10
N ARG A 106 -7.02 -27.22 -2.03
CA ARG A 106 -6.43 -25.99 -1.50
C ARG A 106 -5.46 -25.35 -2.49
N ALA A 107 -4.63 -26.14 -3.17
CA ALA A 107 -3.70 -25.63 -4.16
C ALA A 107 -4.44 -25.04 -5.37
N GLU A 108 -5.54 -25.64 -5.81
CA GLU A 108 -6.38 -25.12 -6.89
C GLU A 108 -7.07 -23.82 -6.49
N ALA A 109 -7.66 -23.75 -5.29
CA ALA A 109 -8.26 -22.52 -4.76
C ALA A 109 -7.24 -21.39 -4.58
N GLU A 110 -6.03 -21.70 -4.11
CA GLU A 110 -4.94 -20.71 -4.00
C GLU A 110 -4.46 -20.24 -5.38
N ALA A 111 -4.38 -21.13 -6.37
CA ALA A 111 -4.01 -20.77 -7.74
C ALA A 111 -5.06 -19.88 -8.40
N GLU A 112 -6.35 -20.17 -8.20
CA GLU A 112 -7.46 -19.35 -8.70
C GLU A 112 -7.48 -17.98 -8.01
N ALA A 113 -7.33 -17.94 -6.69
CA ALA A 113 -7.24 -16.68 -5.94
C ALA A 113 -6.02 -15.83 -6.38
N ARG A 114 -4.89 -16.47 -6.69
CA ARG A 114 -3.70 -15.77 -7.23
C ARG A 114 -3.97 -15.16 -8.60
N ARG A 115 -4.61 -15.91 -9.51
CA ARG A 115 -5.00 -15.41 -10.84
C ARG A 115 -5.99 -14.25 -10.74
N ALA A 116 -6.99 -14.35 -9.86
CA ALA A 116 -7.96 -13.28 -9.62
C ALA A 116 -7.29 -11.99 -9.09
N ARG A 117 -6.35 -12.12 -8.13
CA ARG A 117 -5.59 -10.98 -7.60
C ARG A 117 -4.68 -10.34 -8.65
N GLU A 118 -4.07 -11.15 -9.51
CA GLU A 118 -3.22 -10.67 -10.60
C GLU A 118 -4.04 -9.90 -11.63
N GLN A 119 -5.20 -10.43 -12.04
CA GLN A 119 -6.15 -9.72 -12.90
C GLN A 119 -6.67 -8.42 -12.27
N GLU A 120 -7.02 -8.42 -10.99
CA GLU A 120 -7.44 -7.19 -10.30
C GLU A 120 -6.33 -6.14 -10.28
N ARG A 121 -5.08 -6.56 -10.03
CA ARG A 121 -3.93 -5.66 -10.02
C ARG A 121 -3.63 -5.10 -11.41
N GLU A 122 -3.71 -5.92 -12.46
CA GLU A 122 -3.58 -5.46 -13.84
C GLU A 122 -4.70 -4.48 -14.21
N ALA A 123 -5.94 -4.78 -13.83
CA ALA A 123 -7.07 -3.90 -14.06
C ALA A 123 -6.93 -2.57 -13.31
N ARG A 124 -6.47 -2.59 -12.05
CA ARG A 124 -6.18 -1.38 -11.28
C ARG A 124 -5.07 -0.55 -11.90
N HIS A 125 -3.96 -1.18 -12.30
CA HIS A 125 -2.87 -0.47 -12.96
C HIS A 125 -3.33 0.13 -14.29
N ALA A 126 -4.14 -0.59 -15.08
CA ALA A 126 -4.72 -0.06 -16.31
C ALA A 126 -5.69 1.11 -16.04
N GLN A 127 -6.48 1.05 -14.98
CA GLN A 127 -7.35 2.15 -14.55
C GLN A 127 -6.54 3.37 -14.10
N GLU A 128 -5.51 3.18 -13.27
CA GLU A 128 -4.64 4.27 -12.81
C GLU A 128 -3.91 4.94 -13.98
N GLU A 129 -3.39 4.17 -14.94
CA GLU A 129 -2.75 4.72 -16.13
C GLU A 129 -3.75 5.44 -17.05
N ALA A 130 -4.97 4.90 -17.21
CA ALA A 130 -6.02 5.58 -17.94
C ALA A 130 -6.47 6.88 -17.25
N GLU A 131 -6.55 6.90 -15.92
CA GLU A 131 -6.89 8.09 -15.15
C GLU A 131 -5.79 9.15 -15.24
N LYS A 132 -4.51 8.76 -15.08
CA LYS A 132 -3.37 9.67 -15.31
C LYS A 132 -3.33 10.21 -16.73
N ALA A 133 -3.60 9.37 -17.73
CA ALA A 133 -3.66 9.81 -19.12
C ALA A 133 -4.85 10.76 -19.35
N ALA A 134 -5.99 10.53 -18.71
CA ALA A 134 -7.16 11.41 -18.79
C ALA A 134 -6.92 12.76 -18.09
N THR A 135 -6.27 12.77 -16.92
CA THR A 135 -5.89 14.02 -16.24
C THR A 135 -4.85 14.78 -17.05
N ALA A 136 -3.80 14.13 -17.54
CA ALA A 136 -2.80 14.76 -18.39
C ALA A 136 -3.41 15.30 -19.70
N ALA A 137 -4.33 14.57 -20.33
CA ALA A 137 -5.04 15.03 -21.52
C ALA A 137 -5.95 16.23 -21.21
N ARG A 138 -6.58 16.27 -20.03
CA ARG A 138 -7.38 17.41 -19.59
C ARG A 138 -6.51 18.63 -19.29
N GLU A 139 -5.40 18.45 -18.59
CA GLU A 139 -4.43 19.52 -18.31
C GLU A 139 -3.84 20.07 -19.61
N ALA A 140 -3.41 19.20 -20.53
CA ALA A 140 -2.91 19.59 -21.84
C ALA A 140 -3.99 20.32 -22.67
N LYS A 141 -5.25 19.89 -22.58
CA LYS A 141 -6.38 20.59 -23.22
C LYS A 141 -6.62 21.97 -22.59
N GLU A 142 -6.64 22.07 -21.27
CA GLU A 142 -6.84 23.34 -20.55
C GLU A 142 -5.67 24.31 -20.82
N GLU A 143 -4.44 23.80 -20.92
CA GLU A 143 -3.27 24.58 -21.27
C GLU A 143 -3.31 25.02 -22.75
N ALA A 144 -3.68 24.12 -23.67
CA ALA A 144 -3.89 24.46 -25.07
C ALA A 144 -5.03 25.49 -25.24
N GLU A 145 -6.12 25.36 -24.50
CA GLU A 145 -7.22 26.36 -24.48
C GLU A 145 -6.74 27.70 -23.91
N ARG A 146 -5.89 27.70 -22.88
CA ARG A 146 -5.28 28.92 -22.34
C ARG A 146 -4.34 29.57 -23.36
N GLN A 147 -3.44 28.80 -23.97
CA GLN A 147 -2.53 29.29 -25.00
C GLN A 147 -3.28 29.77 -26.24
N LEU A 148 -4.39 29.11 -26.62
CA LEU A 148 -5.28 29.55 -27.69
C LEU A 148 -5.99 30.85 -27.32
N ARG A 149 -6.44 31.00 -26.08
CA ARG A 149 -7.09 32.22 -25.57
C ARG A 149 -6.09 33.39 -25.37
N GLU A 150 -4.84 33.10 -25.07
CA GLU A 150 -3.77 34.07 -24.92
C GLU A 150 -3.19 34.50 -26.28
N GLY A 151 -3.09 33.56 -27.22
CA GLY A 151 -2.58 33.74 -28.58
C GLY A 151 -3.61 34.35 -29.53
N ILE A 152 -4.88 33.93 -29.45
CA ILE A 152 -5.99 34.58 -30.13
C ILE A 152 -6.54 35.64 -29.18
N ARG A 153 -5.99 36.85 -29.26
CA ARG A 153 -6.65 38.05 -28.72
C ARG A 153 -7.54 38.60 -29.84
N PRO A 154 -8.82 38.19 -29.96
CA PRO A 154 -9.68 38.77 -30.97
C PRO A 154 -9.71 40.28 -30.71
N ILE A 155 -9.41 41.07 -31.73
CA ILE A 155 -9.60 42.52 -31.69
C ILE A 155 -11.11 42.71 -31.69
N ILE A 156 -11.73 42.70 -30.50
CA ILE A 156 -13.15 43.01 -30.36
C ILE A 156 -13.27 44.52 -30.48
N VAL A 157 -13.43 45.00 -31.72
CA VAL A 157 -13.82 46.39 -31.96
C VAL A 157 -15.27 46.54 -31.45
N PRO A 158 -15.54 47.42 -30.48
CA PRO A 158 -16.89 47.60 -29.97
C PRO A 158 -17.84 48.04 -31.08
N THR A 159 -19.07 47.53 -31.05
CA THR A 159 -20.11 47.93 -32.00
C THR A 159 -20.55 49.38 -31.74
N GLN A 160 -21.17 50.01 -32.73
CA GLN A 160 -21.69 51.38 -32.59
C GLN A 160 -22.64 51.52 -31.37
N ALA A 161 -23.50 50.52 -31.14
CA ALA A 161 -24.40 50.50 -29.99
C ALA A 161 -23.63 50.46 -28.64
N GLN A 162 -22.50 49.74 -28.60
CA GLN A 162 -21.63 49.71 -27.42
C GLN A 162 -20.92 51.05 -27.21
N TYR A 163 -20.44 51.70 -28.27
CA TYR A 163 -19.89 53.06 -28.20
C TYR A 163 -20.88 54.06 -27.61
N GLU A 164 -22.13 54.04 -28.08
CA GLU A 164 -23.16 54.94 -27.58
C GLU A 164 -23.56 54.61 -26.14
N ALA A 165 -23.66 53.32 -25.79
CA ALA A 165 -23.92 52.88 -24.42
C ALA A 165 -22.80 53.33 -23.46
N ALA A 166 -21.54 53.16 -23.85
CA ALA A 166 -20.39 53.61 -23.06
C ALA A 166 -20.35 55.13 -22.92
N LYS A 167 -20.62 55.89 -24.00
CA LYS A 167 -20.74 57.35 -23.94
C LYS A 167 -21.84 57.80 -22.99
N ARG A 168 -23.01 57.16 -23.01
CA ARG A 168 -24.09 57.45 -22.05
C ARG A 168 -23.68 57.10 -20.62
N LYS A 169 -23.11 55.91 -20.40
CA LYS A 169 -22.69 55.44 -19.07
C LYS A 169 -21.65 56.36 -18.43
N LEU A 170 -20.64 56.77 -19.19
CA LEU A 170 -19.54 57.60 -18.72
C LEU A 170 -19.82 59.11 -18.84
N GLY A 171 -21.05 59.51 -19.21
CA GLY A 171 -21.41 60.92 -19.35
C GLY A 171 -20.50 61.69 -20.33
N TYR A 172 -20.13 61.05 -21.44
CA TYR A 172 -19.31 61.65 -22.49
C TYR A 172 -20.00 62.88 -23.07
N GLN A 173 -19.27 63.97 -23.22
CA GLN A 173 -19.76 65.23 -23.77
C GLN A 173 -19.00 65.57 -25.05
N SER A 174 -19.74 65.78 -26.15
CA SER A 174 -19.13 66.24 -27.41
C SER A 174 -18.53 67.64 -27.23
N GLY A 175 -17.38 67.89 -27.85
CA GLY A 175 -16.66 69.17 -27.73
C GLY A 175 -15.71 69.26 -26.52
N TYR A 176 -15.72 68.27 -25.62
CA TYR A 176 -14.74 68.14 -24.54
C TYR A 176 -13.66 67.12 -24.91
N PHE A 177 -12.48 67.29 -24.32
CA PHE A 177 -11.39 66.33 -24.38
C PHE A 177 -11.39 65.46 -23.11
N HIS A 178 -11.47 64.15 -23.31
CA HIS A 178 -11.70 63.15 -22.26
C HIS A 178 -10.41 62.40 -21.94
N PHE A 179 -9.87 62.62 -20.73
CA PHE A 179 -8.67 61.97 -20.20
C PHE A 179 -9.03 60.83 -19.25
N GLY A 180 -8.55 59.62 -19.53
CA GLY A 180 -8.57 58.50 -18.59
C GLY A 180 -7.31 58.45 -17.75
N VAL A 181 -7.43 58.22 -16.45
CA VAL A 181 -6.30 58.02 -15.55
C VAL A 181 -6.42 56.63 -14.93
N ALA A 182 -5.53 55.72 -15.31
CA ALA A 182 -5.52 54.32 -14.90
C ALA A 182 -4.26 53.96 -14.13
N GLY A 183 -4.30 52.86 -13.39
CA GLY A 183 -3.20 52.39 -12.55
C GLY A 183 -3.69 51.72 -11.28
N ILE A 184 -2.79 51.03 -10.57
CA ILE A 184 -3.14 50.31 -9.33
C ILE A 184 -3.69 51.24 -8.23
N SER A 185 -4.44 50.69 -7.27
CA SER A 185 -4.83 51.45 -6.08
C SER A 185 -3.61 52.01 -5.35
N GLY A 186 -3.75 53.19 -4.75
CA GLY A 186 -2.68 53.84 -4.01
C GLY A 186 -1.54 54.41 -4.88
N SER A 187 -1.54 54.25 -6.21
CA SER A 187 -0.55 54.83 -7.13
C SER A 187 -0.64 56.36 -7.24
N GLY A 188 -1.66 57.00 -6.67
CA GLY A 188 -1.80 58.46 -6.69
C GLY A 188 -2.63 59.02 -7.86
N LYS A 189 -3.48 58.20 -8.49
CA LYS A 189 -4.39 58.62 -9.58
C LYS A 189 -5.23 59.84 -9.23
N SER A 190 -6.01 59.74 -8.17
CA SER A 190 -6.93 60.80 -7.76
C SER A 190 -6.18 62.08 -7.35
N SER A 191 -4.98 61.93 -6.75
CA SER A 191 -4.09 63.07 -6.48
C SER A 191 -3.60 63.75 -7.76
N LEU A 192 -3.25 62.98 -8.80
CA LEU A 192 -2.85 63.55 -10.09
C LEU A 192 -4.01 64.27 -10.76
N ILE A 193 -5.21 63.67 -10.77
CA ILE A 193 -6.42 64.30 -11.31
C ILE A 193 -6.67 65.65 -10.64
N ASN A 194 -6.60 65.71 -9.31
CA ASN A 194 -6.77 66.96 -8.57
C ASN A 194 -5.70 67.99 -8.92
N ALA A 195 -4.44 67.58 -8.97
CA ALA A 195 -3.33 68.46 -9.32
C ALA A 195 -3.47 69.05 -10.74
N LEU A 196 -3.86 68.23 -11.72
CA LEU A 196 -4.09 68.68 -13.10
C LEU A 196 -5.31 69.60 -13.22
N ARG A 197 -6.32 69.43 -12.37
CA ARG A 197 -7.49 70.33 -12.24
C ARG A 197 -7.20 71.59 -11.39
N GLY A 198 -5.98 71.75 -10.87
CA GLY A 198 -5.63 72.86 -9.98
C GLY A 198 -6.34 72.84 -8.62
N MET A 199 -6.85 71.68 -8.18
CA MET A 199 -7.62 71.51 -6.95
C MET A 199 -6.78 70.91 -5.84
N ARG A 200 -7.07 71.28 -4.59
CA ARG A 200 -6.54 70.60 -3.40
C ARG A 200 -7.37 69.36 -3.11
N ASN A 201 -6.74 68.32 -2.56
CA ASN A 201 -7.42 67.04 -2.25
C ASN A 201 -8.61 67.16 -1.27
N LYS A 202 -8.71 68.27 -0.54
CA LYS A 202 -9.81 68.54 0.41
C LYS A 202 -10.88 69.47 -0.15
N ASP A 203 -10.74 69.94 -1.38
CA ASP A 203 -11.70 70.86 -1.99
C ASP A 203 -13.00 70.13 -2.34
N LYS A 204 -14.11 70.87 -2.29
CA LYS A 204 -15.42 70.33 -2.69
C LYS A 204 -15.39 69.97 -4.18
N GLY A 205 -15.64 68.70 -4.51
CA GLY A 205 -15.58 68.19 -5.89
C GLY A 205 -14.19 67.72 -6.34
N ALA A 206 -13.22 67.66 -5.44
CA ALA A 206 -11.96 66.94 -5.66
C ALA A 206 -12.22 65.42 -5.74
N ALA A 207 -11.40 64.74 -6.53
CA ALA A 207 -11.35 63.28 -6.53
C ALA A 207 -10.86 62.79 -5.16
N PRO A 208 -11.58 61.86 -4.51
CA PRO A 208 -11.26 61.41 -3.17
C PRO A 208 -9.92 60.68 -3.17
N VAL A 209 -9.03 61.06 -2.26
CA VAL A 209 -7.70 60.45 -2.11
C VAL A 209 -7.70 59.52 -0.90
N GLY A 210 -7.29 58.27 -1.09
CA GLY A 210 -7.20 57.25 -0.04
C GLY A 210 -6.55 55.96 -0.55
N VAL A 211 -6.13 55.10 0.38
CA VAL A 211 -5.48 53.80 0.07
C VAL A 211 -6.52 52.71 -0.23
N VAL A 212 -7.75 52.86 0.28
CA VAL A 212 -8.82 51.90 0.08
C VAL A 212 -9.41 52.09 -1.30
N GLU A 213 -9.31 51.05 -2.13
CA GLU A 213 -9.91 51.00 -3.46
C GLU A 213 -11.43 50.88 -3.30
N CYS A 214 -12.12 52.02 -3.22
CA CYS A 214 -13.57 52.06 -2.98
C CYS A 214 -14.41 52.09 -4.27
N THR A 215 -13.78 52.15 -5.44
CA THR A 215 -14.48 52.35 -6.72
C THR A 215 -14.36 51.12 -7.61
N THR A 216 -15.52 50.53 -7.94
CA THR A 216 -15.64 49.46 -8.95
C THR A 216 -15.97 50.01 -10.34
N GLU A 217 -16.29 51.31 -10.42
CA GLU A 217 -16.72 52.00 -11.63
C GLU A 217 -15.86 53.23 -11.92
N VAL A 218 -15.68 53.54 -13.20
CA VAL A 218 -14.98 54.75 -13.67
C VAL A 218 -15.74 56.00 -13.22
N THR A 219 -15.05 56.92 -12.54
CA THR A 219 -15.66 58.15 -12.01
C THR A 219 -15.24 59.37 -12.82
N ARG A 220 -16.21 60.21 -13.18
CA ARG A 220 -16.04 61.41 -14.02
C ARG A 220 -15.85 62.68 -13.17
N TYR A 221 -14.87 63.50 -13.54
CA TYR A 221 -14.56 64.79 -12.93
C TYR A 221 -14.37 65.85 -14.03
N ALA A 222 -15.30 66.78 -14.14
CA ALA A 222 -15.15 67.92 -15.05
C ALA A 222 -14.10 68.91 -14.50
N ASP A 223 -13.40 69.59 -15.40
CA ASP A 223 -12.53 70.70 -15.00
C ASP A 223 -13.35 71.81 -14.33
N PRO A 224 -12.88 72.40 -13.21
CA PRO A 224 -13.56 73.52 -12.57
C PRO A 224 -13.55 74.79 -13.42
N SER A 225 -12.60 74.95 -14.35
CA SER A 225 -12.53 76.09 -15.26
C SER A 225 -13.47 75.88 -16.46
N SER A 226 -14.34 76.85 -16.74
CA SER A 226 -15.20 76.84 -17.93
C SER A 226 -14.42 76.96 -19.25
N ASP A 227 -13.21 77.51 -19.18
CA ASP A 227 -12.36 77.78 -20.34
C ASP A 227 -11.51 76.57 -20.72
N MET A 228 -11.48 75.55 -19.86
CA MET A 228 -10.82 74.28 -20.12
C MET A 228 -11.86 73.21 -20.46
N PRO A 229 -12.04 72.86 -21.74
CA PRO A 229 -13.00 71.83 -22.14
C PRO A 229 -12.44 70.42 -21.86
N TYR A 230 -11.98 70.17 -20.64
CA TYR A 230 -11.35 68.92 -20.21
C TYR A 230 -12.23 68.15 -19.22
N VAL A 231 -12.26 66.85 -19.38
CA VAL A 231 -12.94 65.92 -18.47
C VAL A 231 -11.98 64.83 -18.08
N TRP A 232 -11.86 64.58 -16.79
CA TRP A 232 -10.96 63.60 -16.20
C TRP A 232 -11.75 62.41 -15.70
N TYR A 233 -11.24 61.21 -15.97
CA TYR A 233 -11.86 59.95 -15.56
C TYR A 233 -10.88 59.20 -14.66
N ASP A 234 -11.29 58.94 -13.42
CA ASP A 234 -10.55 58.05 -12.51
C ASP A 234 -10.97 56.61 -12.81
N VAL A 235 -10.04 55.84 -13.36
CA VAL A 235 -10.25 54.46 -13.77
C VAL A 235 -9.81 53.54 -12.62
N PRO A 236 -10.70 52.69 -12.08
CA PRO A 236 -10.42 51.89 -10.90
C PRO A 236 -9.26 50.92 -11.15
N GLY A 237 -8.38 50.68 -10.17
CA GLY A 237 -7.27 49.77 -10.39
C GLY A 237 -7.75 48.34 -10.59
N ALA A 238 -7.11 47.59 -11.49
CA ALA A 238 -7.51 46.22 -11.79
C ALA A 238 -7.01 45.19 -10.76
N GLY A 239 -6.56 45.63 -9.58
CA GLY A 239 -5.74 44.86 -8.63
C GLY A 239 -6.36 43.56 -8.10
N THR A 240 -7.63 43.27 -8.40
CA THR A 240 -8.36 42.09 -7.89
C THR A 240 -9.23 41.40 -8.95
N LEU A 241 -9.22 41.82 -10.22
CA LEU A 241 -10.17 41.29 -11.21
C LEU A 241 -9.60 40.05 -11.92
N LYS A 242 -10.28 38.90 -11.80
CA LYS A 242 -10.07 37.66 -12.59
C LYS A 242 -10.49 37.82 -14.06
N ILE A 243 -10.52 39.04 -14.57
CA ILE A 243 -10.99 39.38 -15.91
C ILE A 243 -9.76 39.45 -16.82
N PRO A 244 -9.73 38.73 -17.96
CA PRO A 244 -8.66 38.86 -18.94
C PRO A 244 -8.40 40.33 -19.28
N ASP A 245 -7.13 40.75 -19.26
CA ASP A 245 -6.76 42.18 -19.30
C ASP A 245 -7.32 42.96 -20.52
N TRP A 246 -7.66 42.27 -21.60
CA TRP A 246 -8.26 42.87 -22.80
C TRP A 246 -9.76 43.13 -22.68
N GLN A 247 -10.48 42.36 -21.86
CA GLN A 247 -11.89 42.61 -21.54
C GLN A 247 -12.02 43.85 -20.65
N TYR A 248 -11.09 44.03 -19.71
CA TYR A 248 -11.07 45.18 -18.81
C TYR A 248 -11.11 46.53 -19.55
N PHE A 249 -10.30 46.71 -20.60
CA PHE A 249 -10.29 47.95 -21.40
C PHE A 249 -11.66 48.26 -22.04
N THR A 250 -12.35 47.21 -22.51
CA THR A 250 -13.63 47.32 -23.19
C THR A 250 -14.79 47.48 -22.21
N GLU A 251 -14.80 46.71 -21.12
CA GLU A 251 -15.85 46.77 -20.09
C GLU A 251 -15.87 48.09 -19.35
N GLN A 252 -14.69 48.67 -19.09
CA GLN A 252 -14.57 50.00 -18.49
C GLN A 252 -14.82 51.13 -19.50
N GLY A 253 -15.06 50.80 -20.78
CA GLY A 253 -15.41 51.79 -21.81
C GLY A 253 -14.26 52.72 -22.19
N LEU A 254 -13.00 52.34 -21.96
CA LEU A 254 -11.84 53.23 -22.15
C LEU A 254 -11.63 53.64 -23.62
N TYR A 255 -12.16 52.84 -24.55
CA TYR A 255 -12.10 53.08 -25.99
C TYR A 255 -12.84 54.34 -26.47
N ILE A 256 -13.65 54.99 -25.61
CA ILE A 256 -14.32 56.26 -25.95
C ILE A 256 -13.49 57.49 -25.57
N LEU A 257 -12.42 57.32 -24.81
CA LEU A 257 -11.61 58.41 -24.27
C LEU A 257 -10.62 58.92 -25.32
N ASN A 258 -10.25 60.19 -25.23
CA ASN A 258 -9.33 60.82 -26.19
C ASN A 258 -7.87 60.58 -25.83
N CYS A 259 -7.55 60.37 -24.56
CA CYS A 259 -6.20 60.12 -24.08
C CYS A 259 -6.23 59.32 -22.77
N ILE A 260 -5.24 58.45 -22.55
CA ILE A 260 -5.15 57.64 -21.33
C ILE A 260 -3.77 57.82 -20.67
N MET A 261 -3.74 58.13 -19.39
CA MET A 261 -2.54 58.23 -18.57
C MET A 261 -2.48 57.02 -17.64
N VAL A 262 -1.43 56.21 -17.77
CA VAL A 262 -1.19 55.04 -16.92
C VAL A 262 -0.18 55.42 -15.85
N ILE A 263 -0.63 55.47 -14.61
CA ILE A 263 0.16 55.83 -13.44
C ILE A 263 0.63 54.59 -12.70
N PHE A 264 1.92 54.55 -12.40
CA PHE A 264 2.51 53.54 -11.54
C PHE A 264 3.45 54.18 -10.52
N ASP A 265 3.59 53.58 -9.33
CA ASP A 265 4.58 54.00 -8.34
C ASP A 265 5.83 53.08 -8.37
N ASN A 266 5.68 51.86 -7.87
CA ASN A 266 6.72 50.86 -7.64
C ASN A 266 6.62 49.68 -8.60
N ARG A 267 5.39 49.30 -8.98
CA ARG A 267 5.13 48.11 -9.79
C ARG A 267 4.40 48.51 -11.06
N PHE A 268 4.89 48.01 -12.18
CA PHE A 268 4.22 48.06 -13.46
C PHE A 268 3.56 46.71 -13.71
N THR A 269 2.24 46.68 -13.81
CA THR A 269 1.47 45.42 -13.81
C THR A 269 1.14 44.92 -15.21
N ALA A 270 0.76 43.64 -15.32
CA ALA A 270 0.27 43.07 -16.57
C ALA A 270 -0.95 43.83 -17.11
N THR A 271 -1.82 44.31 -16.23
CA THR A 271 -2.97 45.16 -16.59
C THR A 271 -2.52 46.48 -17.21
N ASP A 272 -1.53 47.16 -16.63
CA ASP A 272 -1.01 48.42 -17.18
C ASP A 272 -0.49 48.23 -18.61
N ILE A 273 0.28 47.16 -18.84
CA ILE A 273 0.77 46.76 -20.16
C ILE A 273 -0.39 46.49 -21.11
N ALA A 274 -1.43 45.81 -20.66
CA ALA A 274 -2.58 45.49 -21.48
C ALA A 274 -3.41 46.71 -21.86
N ILE A 275 -3.59 47.67 -20.94
CA ILE A 275 -4.23 48.96 -21.21
C ILE A 275 -3.45 49.67 -22.33
N LEU A 276 -2.13 49.83 -22.18
CA LEU A 276 -1.28 50.48 -23.19
C LEU A 276 -1.31 49.78 -24.54
N ARG A 277 -1.28 48.44 -24.55
CA ARG A 277 -1.42 47.65 -25.79
C ARG A 277 -2.77 47.89 -26.47
N ASN A 278 -3.84 48.02 -25.70
CA ASN A 278 -5.15 48.35 -26.26
C ASN A 278 -5.24 49.81 -26.70
N CYS A 279 -4.65 50.77 -25.98
CA CYS A 279 -4.53 52.15 -26.46
C CYS A 279 -3.87 52.20 -27.85
N ALA A 280 -2.76 51.48 -28.03
CA ALA A 280 -2.09 51.37 -29.34
C ALA A 280 -3.00 50.74 -30.41
N ARG A 281 -3.80 49.72 -30.07
CA ARG A 281 -4.76 49.09 -31.00
C ARG A 281 -5.90 50.04 -31.41
N PHE A 282 -6.46 50.77 -30.44
CA PHE A 282 -7.54 51.72 -30.67
C PHE A 282 -7.05 53.10 -31.14
N GLN A 283 -5.73 53.27 -31.35
CA GLN A 283 -5.10 54.53 -31.75
C GLN A 283 -5.42 55.68 -30.78
N ILE A 284 -5.52 55.36 -29.48
CA ILE A 284 -5.71 56.33 -28.41
C ILE A 284 -4.32 56.72 -27.88
N PRO A 285 -3.94 58.01 -27.91
CA PRO A 285 -2.73 58.49 -27.28
C PRO A 285 -2.65 58.07 -25.82
N SER A 286 -1.51 57.51 -25.41
CA SER A 286 -1.30 57.07 -24.04
C SER A 286 0.02 57.55 -23.46
N PHE A 287 -0.01 57.99 -22.20
CA PHE A 287 1.17 58.43 -21.45
C PHE A 287 1.42 57.51 -20.27
N ILE A 288 2.69 57.29 -19.96
CA ILE A 288 3.11 56.57 -18.76
C ILE A 288 3.62 57.60 -17.76
N VAL A 289 3.10 57.57 -16.54
CA VAL A 289 3.44 58.52 -15.48
C VAL A 289 3.95 57.75 -14.27
N ARG A 290 5.18 58.02 -13.86
CA ARG A 290 5.72 57.48 -12.60
C ARG A 290 5.41 58.43 -11.46
N SER A 291 4.61 58.00 -10.51
CA SER A 291 4.32 58.75 -9.29
C SER A 291 5.31 58.41 -8.17
N LYS A 292 5.30 59.21 -7.09
CA LYS A 292 6.11 59.00 -5.87
C LYS A 292 7.62 58.90 -6.09
N SER A 293 8.15 59.35 -7.24
CA SER A 293 9.58 59.30 -7.55
C SER A 293 10.45 59.95 -6.46
N VAL A 294 10.04 61.10 -5.91
CA VAL A 294 10.75 61.77 -4.81
C VAL A 294 10.82 60.89 -3.56
N GLN A 295 9.72 60.22 -3.20
CA GLN A 295 9.72 59.30 -2.06
C GLN A 295 10.66 58.12 -2.30
N HIS A 296 10.67 57.56 -3.50
CA HIS A 296 11.54 56.43 -3.82
C HIS A 296 13.02 56.82 -3.83
N ILE A 297 13.36 58.02 -4.31
CA ILE A 297 14.73 58.55 -4.23
C ILE A 297 15.16 58.72 -2.76
N ARG A 298 14.29 59.26 -1.89
CA ARG A 298 14.58 59.40 -0.45
C ARG A 298 14.73 58.04 0.24
N ASN A 299 13.85 57.10 -0.03
CA ASN A 299 13.95 55.75 0.53
C ASN A 299 15.29 55.10 0.14
N LEU A 300 15.67 55.19 -1.13
CA LEU A 300 16.95 54.64 -1.60
C LEU A 300 18.15 55.37 -0.98
N ALA A 301 18.08 56.70 -0.81
CA ALA A 301 19.13 57.46 -0.16
C ALA A 301 19.35 57.02 1.30
N ASN A 302 18.25 56.82 2.05
CA ASN A 302 18.29 56.34 3.44
C ASN A 302 18.79 54.88 3.56
N ASP A 303 18.44 54.02 2.61
CA ASP A 303 18.92 52.62 2.60
C ASP A 303 20.43 52.54 2.26
N MET A 304 20.94 53.48 1.46
CA MET A 304 22.37 53.55 1.09
C MET A 304 23.26 54.17 2.18
N SER A 305 22.70 54.94 3.12
CA SER A 305 23.45 55.57 4.21
C SER A 305 23.66 54.65 5.41
N GLY A 306 23.73 53.32 5.21
CA GLY A 306 23.84 52.33 6.28
C GLY A 306 24.91 52.67 7.33
N GLY A 307 24.47 53.09 8.51
CA GLY A 307 25.31 53.36 9.67
C GLY A 307 24.62 54.28 10.67
N ASP A 308 24.17 53.68 11.77
CA ASP A 308 23.95 54.26 13.11
C ASP A 308 24.02 55.79 13.24
N ASP A 309 22.89 56.43 13.51
CA ASP A 309 22.90 57.64 14.35
C ASP A 309 21.61 57.70 15.19
N ASP A 310 21.72 57.20 16.42
CA ASP A 310 20.95 57.71 17.55
C ASP A 310 21.45 59.15 17.80
N GLY A 311 20.85 60.13 17.13
CA GLY A 311 21.27 61.52 17.28
C GLY A 311 20.29 62.50 16.65
N ASP A 312 19.67 63.31 17.50
CA ASP A 312 18.91 64.49 17.10
C ASP A 312 19.74 65.49 16.26
N ASP A 313 19.01 66.32 15.52
CA ASP A 313 19.35 67.66 15.03
C ASP A 313 19.93 67.87 13.60
N ASP A 314 19.10 68.56 12.83
CA ASP A 314 19.39 69.70 11.95
C ASP A 314 20.30 69.54 10.72
N ALA A 315 19.61 69.50 9.57
CA ALA A 315 19.88 70.26 8.35
C ALA A 315 21.35 70.54 7.94
N ASP A 316 21.84 69.86 6.89
CA ASP A 316 22.61 70.56 5.84
C ASP A 316 22.60 69.81 4.50
N GLY A 317 22.49 70.56 3.40
CA GLY A 317 22.31 70.11 2.02
C GLY A 317 23.55 69.50 1.36
N GLY A 318 24.41 68.81 2.11
CA GLY A 318 25.69 68.26 1.63
C GLY A 318 25.60 66.89 0.94
N ASP A 319 24.63 66.05 1.30
CA ASP A 319 24.67 64.63 0.90
C ASP A 319 24.18 64.33 -0.51
N LEU A 320 23.45 65.26 -1.15
CA LEU A 320 22.94 65.08 -2.52
C LEU A 320 24.07 65.10 -3.58
N ALA A 321 25.24 65.68 -3.28
CA ALA A 321 26.33 65.78 -4.25
C ALA A 321 27.08 64.46 -4.47
N ARG A 322 27.15 63.57 -3.47
CA ARG A 322 27.94 62.33 -3.54
C ARG A 322 27.28 61.22 -4.38
N ALA A 323 25.97 61.29 -4.59
CA ALA A 323 25.25 60.28 -5.38
C ALA A 323 25.48 60.40 -6.90
N ARG A 324 25.99 61.54 -7.38
CA ARG A 324 26.14 61.83 -8.82
C ARG A 324 27.44 61.28 -9.43
N ASP A 325 28.46 61.01 -8.63
CA ASP A 325 29.79 60.58 -9.12
C ASP A 325 29.97 59.06 -9.17
N ARG A 326 28.94 58.27 -8.79
CA ARG A 326 29.02 56.79 -8.81
C ARG A 326 28.12 56.08 -9.82
N TYR A 327 27.37 56.81 -10.65
CA TYR A 327 26.54 56.24 -11.71
C TYR A 327 26.50 57.13 -12.96
#